data_AF-A0A661AVX1-F1
#
_entry.id   AF-A0A661AVX1-F1
#
_cell.length_a   1.000
_cell.length_b   1.000
_cell.length_c   1.000
_cell.angle_alpha   90.00
_cell.angle_beta   90.00
_cell.angle_gamma   90.00
#
_symmetry.space_group_name_H-M   'P 1'
#
loop_
_entity.id
_entity.type
_entity.pdbx_description
1 polymer ?
#
loop_
_entity_poly.entity_id
_entity_poly.type
_entity_poly.pdbx_seq_one_letter_code
_entity_poly.pdbx_strand_id
1 'polypeptide(L)'
;MGVTLLPAFKTGKTASALGGWHIGISAYSDNKEQAWQLVKFILSYESQKRLAIDLGWNPGREDVYEDPELKHNLPHINVLKESFNHAVARPNVPYYTRLSQILQIYVNAAISGRMEPEEALKKAEEKMREIIHTYE
;
A
#
# COMPACT_ATOMS: atom_id res chain seq x y z
N MET A 1 2.75 16.10 -16.73
CA MET A 1 3.81 15.55 -15.87
C MET A 1 4.02 14.09 -16.23
N GLY A 2 5.26 13.61 -16.25
CA GLY A 2 5.56 12.19 -16.49
C GLY A 2 5.55 11.40 -15.19
N VAL A 3 5.14 10.12 -15.26
CA VAL A 3 5.17 9.17 -14.14
C VAL A 3 5.94 7.94 -14.62
N THR A 4 6.78 7.39 -13.75
CA THR A 4 7.63 6.24 -14.03
C THR A 4 7.76 5.37 -12.76
N LEU A 5 8.34 4.18 -12.90
CA LEU A 5 8.67 3.32 -11.76
C LEU A 5 9.71 4.00 -10.86
N LEU A 6 9.72 3.62 -9.58
CA LEU A 6 10.77 4.09 -8.67
C LEU A 6 12.16 3.66 -9.16
N PRO A 7 13.20 4.46 -8.94
CA PRO A 7 14.56 4.08 -9.30
C PRO A 7 15.02 2.86 -8.51
N ALA A 8 16.00 2.15 -9.07
CA ALA A 8 16.70 1.07 -8.40
C ALA A 8 18.15 1.46 -8.11
N PHE A 9 18.74 0.86 -7.07
CA PHE A 9 20.20 0.87 -6.91
C PHE A 9 20.89 0.09 -8.04
N LYS A 10 22.19 0.33 -8.27
CA LYS A 10 22.95 -0.22 -9.42
C LYS A 10 22.80 -1.72 -9.67
N THR A 11 22.57 -2.52 -8.64
CA THR A 11 22.41 -3.99 -8.71
C THR A 11 21.03 -4.46 -8.25
N GLY A 12 20.10 -3.53 -8.01
CA GLY A 12 18.80 -3.80 -7.40
C GLY A 12 17.66 -3.90 -8.41
N LYS A 13 16.53 -4.41 -7.93
CA LYS A 13 15.23 -4.26 -8.59
C LYS A 13 14.54 -3.02 -8.06
N THR A 14 13.70 -2.39 -8.88
CA THR A 14 12.75 -1.40 -8.37
C THR A 14 11.80 -2.05 -7.38
N ALA A 15 11.40 -1.32 -6.36
CA ALA A 15 10.47 -1.78 -5.34
C ALA A 15 9.55 -0.63 -4.94
N SER A 16 8.25 -0.93 -4.88
CA SER A 16 7.23 -0.03 -4.35
C SER A 16 6.60 -0.68 -3.12
N ALA A 17 6.14 0.12 -2.16
CA ALA A 17 5.40 -0.44 -1.04
C ALA A 17 3.98 -0.80 -1.50
N LEU A 18 3.57 -2.05 -1.30
CA LEU A 18 2.17 -2.42 -1.51
C LEU A 18 1.30 -1.71 -0.46
N GLY A 19 0.30 -0.99 -0.96
CA GLY A 19 -0.66 -0.23 -0.17
C GLY A 19 -2.06 -0.38 -0.73
N GLY A 20 -2.87 0.66 -0.54
CA GLY A 20 -4.28 0.66 -0.90
C GLY A 20 -5.19 0.48 0.32
N TRP A 21 -6.48 0.58 0.07
CA TRP A 21 -7.54 0.49 1.06
C TRP A 21 -8.50 -0.60 0.63
N HIS A 22 -8.93 -1.43 1.58
CA HIS A 22 -10.00 -2.39 1.38
C HIS A 22 -11.28 -1.89 2.06
N ILE A 23 -12.42 -2.26 1.49
CA ILE A 23 -13.72 -2.06 2.12
C ILE A 23 -14.19 -3.38 2.74
N GLY A 24 -14.67 -3.33 3.97
CA GLY A 24 -15.16 -4.48 4.70
C GLY A 24 -16.46 -4.16 5.43
N ILE A 25 -17.20 -5.21 5.79
CA ILE A 25 -18.45 -5.10 6.55
C ILE A 25 -18.18 -5.54 7.98
N SER A 26 -18.59 -4.71 8.95
CA SER A 26 -18.51 -5.08 10.37
C SER A 26 -19.29 -6.37 10.64
N ALA A 27 -18.66 -7.32 11.33
CA ALA A 27 -19.32 -8.55 11.78
C ALA A 27 -20.55 -8.25 12.68
N TYR A 28 -20.54 -7.11 13.35
CA TYR A 28 -21.60 -6.65 14.27
C TYR A 28 -22.66 -5.75 13.61
N SER A 29 -22.59 -5.51 12.30
CA SER A 29 -23.58 -4.66 11.63
C SER A 29 -24.96 -5.29 11.62
N ASP A 30 -26.00 -4.49 11.91
CA ASP A 30 -27.41 -4.90 11.73
C ASP A 30 -27.90 -4.75 10.28
N ASN A 31 -27.13 -4.06 9.42
CA ASN A 31 -27.49 -3.73 8.04
C ASN A 31 -26.56 -4.41 7.02
N LYS A 32 -26.28 -5.71 7.21
CA LYS A 32 -25.29 -6.43 6.39
C LYS A 32 -25.63 -6.47 4.90
N GLU A 33 -26.91 -6.64 4.57
CA GLU A 33 -27.35 -6.69 3.17
C GLU A 33 -27.16 -5.34 2.47
N GLN A 34 -27.59 -4.24 3.08
CA GLN A 34 -27.40 -2.90 2.53
C GLN A 34 -25.91 -2.53 2.45
N ALA A 35 -25.12 -2.89 3.46
CA ALA A 35 -23.68 -2.72 3.43
C ALA A 35 -23.03 -3.51 2.27
N TRP A 36 -23.52 -4.72 1.98
CA TRP A 36 -23.06 -5.50 0.84
C TRP A 36 -23.43 -4.86 -0.50
N GLN A 37 -24.63 -4.30 -0.64
CA GLN A 37 -25.00 -3.54 -1.84
C GLN A 37 -24.07 -2.33 -2.05
N LEU A 38 -23.70 -1.63 -0.97
CA LEU A 38 -22.73 -0.53 -1.03
C LEU A 38 -21.33 -1.00 -1.45
N VAL A 39 -20.85 -2.12 -0.89
CA VAL A 39 -19.56 -2.71 -1.27
C VAL A 39 -19.55 -3.04 -2.77
N LYS A 40 -20.61 -3.69 -3.28
CA LYS A 40 -20.74 -3.97 -4.72
C LYS A 40 -20.76 -2.70 -5.57
N PHE A 41 -21.45 -1.66 -5.12
CA PHE A 41 -21.48 -0.38 -5.82
C PHE A 41 -20.09 0.25 -5.91
N ILE A 42 -19.35 0.32 -4.80
CA ILE A 42 -18.00 0.91 -4.74
C ILE A 42 -16.99 0.12 -5.60
N LEU A 43 -17.11 -1.21 -5.63
CA LEU A 43 -16.25 -2.10 -6.40
C LEU A 43 -16.74 -2.36 -7.84
N SER A 44 -17.84 -1.72 -8.25
CA SER A 44 -18.33 -1.82 -9.63
C SER A 44 -17.32 -1.20 -10.61
N TYR A 45 -17.35 -1.68 -11.86
CA TYR A 45 -16.48 -1.16 -12.93
C TYR A 45 -16.60 0.37 -13.07
N GLU A 46 -17.83 0.88 -13.12
CA GLU A 46 -18.10 2.31 -13.28
C GLU A 46 -17.56 3.15 -12.11
N SER A 47 -17.77 2.69 -10.88
CA SER A 47 -17.25 3.39 -9.69
C SER A 47 -15.73 3.38 -9.65
N GLN A 48 -15.09 2.24 -9.94
CA GLN A 48 -13.63 2.14 -9.98
C GLN A 48 -13.03 2.98 -11.11
N LYS A 49 -13.66 3.01 -12.29
CA LYS A 49 -13.24 3.89 -13.40
C LYS A 49 -13.31 5.35 -13.00
N ARG A 50 -14.42 5.79 -12.40
CA ARG A 50 -14.60 7.18 -11.93
C ARG A 50 -13.59 7.54 -10.85
N LEU A 51 -13.38 6.69 -9.85
CA LEU A 51 -12.37 6.92 -8.81
C LEU A 51 -10.96 7.07 -9.41
N ALA A 52 -10.65 6.30 -10.44
CA ALA A 52 -9.37 6.44 -11.13
C ALA A 52 -9.27 7.76 -11.90
N ILE A 53 -10.25 8.09 -12.75
CA ILE A 53 -10.23 9.32 -13.56
C ILE A 53 -10.26 10.58 -12.68
N ASP A 54 -11.14 10.62 -11.69
CA ASP A 54 -11.43 11.82 -10.91
C ASP A 54 -10.40 12.03 -9.78
N LEU A 55 -9.88 10.95 -9.18
CA LEU A 55 -8.97 11.02 -8.01
C LEU A 55 -7.55 10.54 -8.31
N GLY A 56 -7.28 10.00 -9.50
CA GLY A 56 -5.99 9.40 -9.84
C GLY A 56 -5.69 8.11 -9.08
N TRP A 57 -6.71 7.46 -8.50
CA TRP A 57 -6.51 6.22 -7.75
C TRP A 57 -6.21 5.06 -8.68
N ASN A 58 -5.33 4.16 -8.24
CA ASN A 58 -5.12 2.90 -8.94
C ASN A 58 -6.30 1.96 -8.66
N PRO A 59 -7.07 1.52 -9.67
CA PRO A 59 -8.18 0.60 -9.45
C PRO A 59 -7.72 -0.68 -8.75
N GLY A 60 -8.54 -1.17 -7.80
CA GLY A 60 -8.40 -2.52 -7.25
C GLY A 60 -8.97 -3.60 -8.17
N ARG A 61 -9.54 -3.20 -9.31
CA ARG A 61 -10.22 -4.05 -10.28
C ARG A 61 -9.45 -4.05 -11.60
N GLU A 62 -8.99 -5.23 -12.03
CA GLU A 62 -8.00 -5.35 -13.11
C GLU A 62 -8.52 -4.96 -14.49
N ASP A 63 -9.79 -5.26 -14.79
CA ASP A 63 -10.43 -4.97 -16.08
C ASP A 63 -10.49 -3.45 -16.38
N VAL A 64 -10.58 -2.61 -15.35
CA VAL A 64 -10.64 -1.15 -15.47
C VAL A 64 -9.37 -0.59 -16.11
N TYR A 65 -8.20 -1.22 -15.93
CA TYR A 65 -6.95 -0.77 -16.56
C TYR A 65 -6.98 -0.84 -18.09
N GLU A 66 -7.88 -1.63 -18.66
CA GLU A 66 -8.01 -1.78 -20.11
C GLU A 66 -8.96 -0.77 -20.75
N ASP A 67 -9.70 0.00 -19.95
CA ASP A 67 -10.69 0.97 -20.41
C ASP A 67 -10.06 2.07 -21.31
N PRO A 68 -10.60 2.30 -22.53
CA PRO A 68 -10.07 3.32 -23.44
C PRO A 68 -10.16 4.75 -22.90
N GLU A 69 -11.25 5.09 -22.19
CA GLU A 69 -11.44 6.40 -21.59
C GLU A 69 -10.46 6.61 -20.43
N LEU A 70 -10.22 5.57 -19.64
CA LEU A 70 -9.20 5.62 -18.59
C LEU A 70 -7.80 5.84 -19.18
N LYS A 71 -7.42 5.07 -20.21
CA LYS A 71 -6.11 5.22 -20.87
C LYS A 71 -5.93 6.60 -21.51
N HIS A 72 -7.01 7.18 -22.02
CA HIS A 72 -7.00 8.54 -22.57
C HIS A 72 -6.78 9.60 -21.49
N ASN A 73 -7.51 9.52 -20.36
CA ASN A 73 -7.44 10.51 -19.28
C ASN A 73 -6.20 10.33 -18.39
N LEU A 74 -5.70 9.10 -18.24
CA LEU A 74 -4.52 8.75 -17.45
C LEU A 74 -3.49 8.01 -18.32
N PRO A 75 -2.70 8.73 -19.15
CA PRO A 75 -1.70 8.11 -20.02
C PRO A 75 -0.64 7.27 -19.28
N HIS A 76 -0.48 7.48 -17.97
CA HIS A 76 0.46 6.77 -17.11
C HIS A 76 -0.13 5.52 -16.44
N ILE A 77 -1.40 5.18 -16.68
CA ILE A 77 -2.09 4.08 -16.01
C ILE A 77 -1.39 2.73 -16.21
N ASN A 78 -0.74 2.52 -17.36
CA ASN A 78 0.04 1.30 -17.63
C ASN A 78 1.30 1.21 -16.75
N VAL A 79 1.95 2.34 -16.45
CA VAL A 79 3.09 2.38 -15.51
C VAL A 79 2.61 2.04 -14.11
N LEU A 80 1.45 2.56 -13.71
CA LEU A 80 0.88 2.25 -12.41
C LEU A 80 0.45 0.78 -12.31
N LYS A 81 -0.08 0.19 -13.39
CA LYS A 81 -0.37 -1.25 -13.48
C LYS A 81 0.91 -2.07 -13.33
N GLU A 82 1.96 -1.72 -14.07
CA GLU A 82 3.27 -2.37 -14.00
C GLU A 82 3.88 -2.28 -12.60
N SER A 83 3.66 -1.17 -11.89
CA SER A 83 4.21 -0.96 -10.55
C SER A 83 3.78 -2.02 -9.52
N PHE A 84 2.64 -2.69 -9.73
CA PHE A 84 2.20 -3.79 -8.86
C PHE A 84 3.08 -5.03 -8.95
N ASN A 85 3.74 -5.27 -10.10
CA ASN A 85 4.71 -6.37 -10.24
C ASN A 85 5.95 -6.18 -9.35
N HIS A 86 6.14 -4.97 -8.86
CA HIS A 86 7.26 -4.57 -8.00
C HIS A 86 6.81 -4.21 -6.58
N ALA A 87 5.53 -4.37 -6.27
CA ALA A 87 4.97 -4.01 -4.99
C ALA A 87 5.33 -5.05 -3.92
N VAL A 88 5.92 -4.58 -2.82
CA VAL A 88 6.32 -5.41 -1.68
C VAL A 88 5.37 -5.15 -0.53
N ALA A 89 4.70 -6.22 -0.07
CA ALA A 89 3.85 -6.16 1.11
C ALA A 89 4.67 -5.91 2.37
N ARG A 90 4.17 -5.03 3.23
CA ARG A 90 4.62 -4.95 4.62
C ARG A 90 4.21 -6.23 5.37
N PRO A 91 4.89 -6.60 6.47
CA PRO A 91 4.55 -7.80 7.24
C PRO A 91 3.06 -7.89 7.59
N ASN A 92 2.41 -8.97 7.17
CA ASN A 92 1.00 -9.22 7.45
C ASN A 92 0.82 -9.96 8.79
N VAL A 93 1.02 -9.23 9.88
CA VAL A 93 0.89 -9.75 11.26
C VAL A 93 -0.05 -8.87 12.08
N PRO A 94 -0.83 -9.41 13.03
CA PRO A 94 -1.80 -8.63 13.81
C PRO A 94 -1.18 -7.46 14.59
N TYR A 95 0.09 -7.59 14.97
CA TYR A 95 0.85 -6.58 15.70
C TYR A 95 1.68 -5.66 14.78
N TYR A 96 1.38 -5.62 13.47
CA TYR A 96 2.12 -4.82 12.49
C TYR A 96 2.22 -3.34 12.88
N THR A 97 1.16 -2.75 13.45
CA THR A 97 1.16 -1.34 13.90
C THR A 97 2.28 -1.07 14.90
N ARG A 98 2.55 -1.99 15.84
CA ARG A 98 3.63 -1.86 16.82
C ARG A 98 5.00 -1.95 16.15
N LEU A 99 5.18 -2.89 15.21
CA LEU A 99 6.40 -2.99 14.43
C LEU A 99 6.63 -1.70 13.61
N SER A 100 5.60 -1.20 12.94
CA SER A 100 5.69 0.03 12.15
C SER A 100 6.13 1.23 13.00
N GLN A 101 5.58 1.38 14.21
CA GLN A 101 5.95 2.46 15.13
C GLN A 101 7.42 2.40 15.53
N ILE A 102 7.93 1.21 15.84
CA ILE A 102 9.35 1.00 16.17
C ILE A 102 10.24 1.41 14.99
N LEU A 103 9.93 0.92 13.78
CA LEU A 103 10.69 1.26 12.57
C LEU A 103 10.67 2.77 12.30
N GLN A 104 9.52 3.43 12.43
CA GLN A 104 9.41 4.89 12.20
C GLN A 104 10.32 5.69 13.13
N ILE A 105 10.40 5.33 14.41
CA ILE A 105 11.25 6.02 15.40
C ILE A 105 12.72 5.94 15.01
N TYR A 106 13.22 4.72 14.77
CA TYR A 106 14.65 4.51 14.54
C TYR A 106 15.08 4.95 13.14
N VAL A 107 14.26 4.71 12.10
CA VAL A 107 14.53 5.24 10.76
C VAL A 107 14.54 6.77 10.77
N ASN A 108 13.63 7.43 11.50
CA ASN A 108 13.67 8.89 11.64
C ASN A 108 14.93 9.36 12.38
N ALA A 109 15.38 8.66 13.42
CA ALA A 109 16.62 8.99 14.13
C ALA A 109 17.84 8.93 13.19
N ALA A 110 17.92 7.91 12.33
CA ALA A 110 18.97 7.81 11.32
C ALA A 110 18.90 8.94 10.28
N ILE A 111 17.72 9.19 9.71
CA ILE A 111 17.52 10.24 8.70
C ILE A 111 17.81 11.64 9.27
N SER A 112 17.51 11.88 10.54
CA SER A 112 17.76 13.15 11.23
C SER A 112 19.20 13.31 11.77
N GLY A 113 20.08 12.34 11.54
CA GLY A 113 21.47 12.37 12.02
C GLY A 113 21.63 12.24 13.54
N ARG A 114 20.57 11.80 14.24
CA ARG A 114 20.60 11.58 15.71
C ARG A 114 21.18 10.21 16.08
N MET A 115 21.34 9.32 15.11
CA MET A 115 21.85 7.97 15.28
C MET A 115 22.47 7.49 13.97
N GLU A 116 23.53 6.69 14.03
CA GLU A 116 24.07 6.06 12.82
C GLU A 116 23.08 5.02 12.25
N PRO A 117 22.96 4.86 10.92
CA PRO A 117 21.99 3.93 10.32
C PRO A 117 22.11 2.48 10.84
N GLU A 118 23.33 1.99 11.03
CA GLU A 118 23.57 0.64 11.54
C GLU A 118 23.06 0.48 12.98
N GLU A 119 23.32 1.46 13.85
CA GLU A 119 22.86 1.45 15.24
C GLU A 119 21.33 1.54 15.31
N ALA A 120 20.72 2.38 14.49
CA ALA A 120 19.27 2.54 14.41
C ALA A 120 18.57 1.24 14.03
N LEU A 121 19.10 0.51 13.04
CA LEU A 121 18.52 -0.76 12.62
C LEU A 121 18.73 -1.87 13.66
N LYS A 122 19.88 -1.93 14.32
CA LYS A 122 20.12 -2.88 15.43
C LYS A 122 19.14 -2.68 16.58
N LYS A 123 18.95 -1.43 17.03
CA LYS A 123 17.98 -1.11 18.09
C LYS A 123 16.54 -1.37 17.68
N ALA A 124 16.19 -1.10 16.42
CA ALA A 124 14.87 -1.44 15.88
C ALA A 124 14.63 -2.96 15.93
N GLU A 125 15.61 -3.76 15.50
CA GLU A 125 15.52 -5.22 15.52
C GLU A 125 15.31 -5.77 16.94
N GLU A 126 16.13 -5.34 17.91
CA GLU A 126 16.01 -5.74 19.32
C GLU A 126 14.58 -5.49 19.85
N LYS A 127 14.05 -4.28 19.61
CA LYS A 127 12.69 -3.92 20.03
C LYS A 127 11.59 -4.65 19.29
N MET A 128 11.78 -4.96 18.03
CA MET A 128 10.82 -5.78 17.29
C MET A 128 10.78 -7.21 17.79
N ARG A 129 11.94 -7.78 18.13
CA ARG A 129 12.01 -9.13 18.69
C ARG A 129 11.23 -9.21 20.01
N GLU A 130 11.33 -8.22 20.90
CA GLU A 130 10.51 -8.17 22.13
C GLU A 130 9.00 -8.26 21.82
N ILE A 131 8.53 -7.54 20.79
CA ILE A 131 7.12 -7.62 20.36
C ILE A 131 6.80 -9.00 19.80
N ILE A 132 7.62 -9.53 18.90
CA ILE A 132 7.38 -10.82 18.24
C ILE A 132 7.27 -11.94 19.28
N HIS A 133 8.18 -12.01 20.24
CA HIS A 133 8.15 -13.03 21.32
C HIS A 133 6.90 -12.95 22.20
N THR A 134 6.18 -11.82 22.22
CA THR A 134 4.91 -11.70 22.96
C THR A 134 3.77 -12.46 22.29
N TYR A 135 3.89 -12.76 20.99
CA TYR A 135 2.87 -13.40 20.16
C TYR A 135 3.30 -14.77 19.62
N GLU A 136 4.47 -15.26 20.01
CA GLU A 136 4.92 -16.66 19.86
C GLU A 136 4.52 -17.45 21.11
#